data_AF-A0A6G3CZQ2-F1
#
_entry.id   AF-A0A6G3CZQ2-F1
#
_cell.length_a   1.000
_cell.length_b   1.000
_cell.length_c   1.000
_cell.angle_alpha   90.00
_cell.angle_beta   90.00
_cell.angle_gamma   90.00
#
_symmetry.space_group_name_H-M   'P 1'
#
loop_
_entity.id
_entity.type
_entity.pdbx_description
1 polymer ?
#
loop_
_entity_poly.entity_id
_entity_poly.type
_entity_poly.pdbx_seq_one_letter_code
_entity_poly.pdbx_strand_id
1 'polypeptide(L)'
;MFTLARRRVRTAALALSAVAALVLSATTATSAAGASAAPAPAKQGPTSVAYIEVNNNSMLNVGKYTLADGGGNAFDVAVIFAANINYDTASKTAYLHFNENVQRVLDNAATQIRPLQQKGIKVLLSVLGNHQGAGFANFPSQQTASAFAEQLSDTVAEYGLDGVDFDDEYAEYGNNGTAQPNDSSFVHLVTALRANMPDKVISLYNIGPAATRLSYGGVDISGTFDYAWNPYYGTWQVPGIALPKAQLSPAAVEIGRTSQNTAAGLARRTVDEGYGVYLTYNLDGSDRSADVSAFTRELYGSEAVYTP
;
A
#
# COMPACT_ATOMS: atom_id res chain seq x y z
N MET A 1 2.88 17.49 -59.65
CA MET A 1 2.05 17.25 -60.86
C MET A 1 1.26 15.98 -60.62
N PHE A 2 0.01 16.13 -60.17
CA PHE A 2 -1.19 15.84 -60.97
C PHE A 2 -1.22 14.37 -61.45
N THR A 3 -1.90 13.50 -60.69
CA THR A 3 -3.21 12.89 -61.07
C THR A 3 -3.07 11.59 -61.87
N LEU A 4 -4.00 10.63 -61.93
CA LEU A 4 -5.45 10.67 -61.78
C LEU A 4 -5.93 9.23 -61.50
N ALA A 5 -6.90 9.07 -60.60
CA ALA A 5 -7.69 7.87 -60.45
C ALA A 5 -8.51 7.58 -61.73
N ARG A 6 -8.81 6.31 -62.03
CA ARG A 6 -10.04 5.97 -62.78
C ARG A 6 -10.65 4.61 -62.39
N ARG A 7 -11.88 4.79 -61.91
CA ARG A 7 -12.98 3.92 -61.52
C ARG A 7 -13.51 2.94 -62.59
N ARG A 8 -14.18 1.89 -62.07
CA ARG A 8 -15.38 1.16 -62.56
C ARG A 8 -15.10 0.13 -63.68
N VAL A 9 -15.72 -1.05 -63.71
CA VAL A 9 -17.17 -1.31 -63.81
C VAL A 9 -17.52 -2.73 -63.28
N ARG A 10 -18.76 -2.86 -62.80
CA ARG A 10 -19.45 -4.07 -62.31
C ARG A 10 -19.78 -5.05 -63.44
N THR A 11 -19.76 -6.35 -63.16
CA THR A 11 -20.63 -7.33 -63.81
C THR A 11 -21.17 -8.30 -62.78
N ALA A 12 -22.50 -8.31 -62.65
CA ALA A 12 -23.26 -9.31 -61.93
C ALA A 12 -23.60 -10.46 -62.88
N ALA A 13 -23.56 -11.69 -62.37
CA ALA A 13 -24.27 -12.83 -62.96
C ALA A 13 -24.71 -13.76 -61.83
N LEU A 14 -26.02 -13.85 -61.63
CA LEU A 14 -26.70 -14.93 -60.90
C LEU A 14 -26.91 -16.09 -61.88
N ALA A 15 -26.66 -17.33 -61.44
CA ALA A 15 -27.70 -18.31 -61.10
C ALA A 15 -27.26 -19.79 -61.23
N LEU A 16 -27.87 -20.60 -60.36
CA LEU A 16 -28.21 -22.04 -60.45
C LEU A 16 -27.16 -23.11 -60.05
N SER A 17 -27.28 -23.51 -58.79
CA SER A 17 -27.68 -24.86 -58.33
C SER A 17 -26.90 -26.09 -58.80
N ALA A 18 -26.13 -26.68 -57.86
CA ALA A 18 -25.99 -28.13 -57.75
C ALA A 18 -25.92 -28.50 -56.25
N VAL A 19 -26.93 -29.23 -55.79
CA VAL A 19 -27.00 -29.83 -54.46
C VAL A 19 -26.22 -31.15 -54.51
N ALA A 20 -25.16 -31.26 -53.72
CA ALA A 20 -24.50 -32.53 -53.40
C ALA A 20 -24.51 -32.68 -51.88
N ALA A 21 -25.35 -33.59 -51.40
CA ALA A 21 -25.38 -33.98 -50.00
C ALA A 21 -24.13 -34.82 -49.67
N LEU A 22 -23.19 -34.25 -48.92
CA LEU A 22 -22.14 -35.02 -48.25
C LEU A 22 -22.55 -35.20 -46.79
N VAL A 23 -22.82 -36.46 -46.44
CA VAL A 23 -22.98 -36.92 -45.06
C VAL A 23 -21.59 -36.93 -44.43
N LEU A 24 -21.29 -35.93 -43.58
CA LEU A 24 -20.14 -35.98 -42.69
C LEU A 24 -20.64 -36.14 -41.25
N SER A 25 -20.22 -37.26 -40.67
CA SER A 25 -20.37 -37.62 -39.27
C SER A 25 -19.91 -36.49 -38.35
N ALA A 26 -20.80 -35.96 -37.52
CA ALA A 26 -20.46 -35.01 -36.48
C ALA A 26 -19.73 -35.74 -35.34
N THR A 27 -18.40 -35.74 -35.38
CA THR A 27 -17.60 -35.91 -34.16
C THR A 27 -17.71 -34.62 -33.36
N THR A 28 -18.48 -34.64 -32.27
CA THR A 28 -18.54 -33.58 -31.29
C THR A 28 -17.17 -33.42 -30.64
N ALA A 29 -16.37 -32.48 -31.14
CA ALA A 29 -15.24 -31.94 -30.40
C ALA A 29 -15.82 -31.10 -29.25
N THR A 30 -15.85 -31.67 -28.05
CA THR A 30 -16.06 -30.94 -26.80
C THR A 30 -14.88 -30.00 -26.61
N SER A 31 -14.99 -28.79 -27.15
CA SER A 31 -14.20 -27.66 -26.67
C SER A 31 -14.66 -27.40 -25.23
N ALA A 32 -13.88 -27.90 -24.27
CA ALA A 32 -13.94 -27.41 -22.90
C ALA A 32 -13.44 -25.96 -22.94
N ALA A 33 -14.35 -25.04 -23.28
CA ALA A 33 -14.19 -23.65 -22.97
C ALA A 33 -14.07 -23.60 -21.44
N GLY A 34 -12.85 -23.36 -20.95
CA GLY A 34 -12.61 -23.13 -19.55
C GLY A 34 -13.55 -22.02 -19.11
N ALA A 35 -14.53 -22.36 -18.28
CA ALA A 35 -15.32 -21.37 -17.59
C ALA A 35 -14.31 -20.51 -16.83
N SER A 36 -14.10 -19.26 -17.26
CA SER A 36 -13.46 -18.30 -16.38
C SER A 36 -14.33 -18.28 -15.14
N ALA A 37 -13.77 -18.70 -14.00
CA ALA A 37 -14.45 -18.55 -12.72
C ALA A 37 -14.96 -17.11 -12.67
N ALA A 38 -16.24 -16.93 -12.35
CA ALA A 38 -16.76 -15.60 -12.07
C ALA A 38 -15.80 -14.94 -11.06
N PRO A 39 -15.45 -13.64 -11.24
CA PRO A 39 -14.57 -12.99 -10.29
C PRO A 39 -15.13 -13.22 -8.89
N ALA A 40 -14.28 -13.69 -7.98
CA ALA A 40 -14.67 -13.87 -6.59
C ALA A 40 -15.33 -12.57 -6.11
N PRO A 41 -16.42 -12.63 -5.32
CA PRO A 41 -17.06 -11.44 -4.79
C PRO A 41 -16.00 -10.54 -4.15
N ALA A 42 -16.00 -9.25 -4.52
CA ALA A 42 -15.06 -8.30 -3.94
C ALA A 42 -15.28 -8.27 -2.42
N LYS A 43 -14.22 -8.58 -1.66
CA LYS A 43 -14.18 -8.48 -0.19
C LYS A 43 -14.81 -7.14 0.24
N GLN A 44 -15.80 -7.21 1.12
CA GLN A 44 -16.46 -6.04 1.69
C GLN A 44 -15.98 -5.85 3.12
N GLY A 45 -15.69 -4.62 3.52
CA GLY A 45 -15.28 -4.27 4.87
C GLY A 45 -14.06 -3.33 4.89
N PRO A 46 -13.54 -3.00 6.09
CA PRO A 46 -12.38 -2.13 6.24
C PRO A 46 -11.11 -2.67 5.57
N THR A 47 -10.30 -1.77 5.04
CA THR A 47 -8.96 -2.06 4.50
C THR A 47 -8.04 -2.51 5.63
N SER A 48 -7.45 -3.69 5.50
CA SER A 48 -6.51 -4.25 6.47
C SER A 48 -5.07 -4.01 6.03
N VAL A 49 -4.26 -3.50 6.96
CA VAL A 49 -2.85 -3.15 6.73
C VAL A 49 -1.97 -4.07 7.55
N ALA A 50 -0.86 -4.55 6.98
CA ALA A 50 0.15 -5.35 7.68
C ALA A 50 1.55 -4.74 7.51
N TYR A 51 2.10 -4.21 8.60
CA TYR A 51 3.51 -3.86 8.67
C TYR A 51 4.37 -5.10 8.88
N ILE A 52 5.49 -5.18 8.15
CA ILE A 52 6.44 -6.29 8.20
C ILE A 52 7.83 -5.74 8.53
N GLU A 53 8.34 -6.15 9.69
CA GLU A 53 9.74 -5.95 10.11
C GLU A 53 10.68 -6.77 9.21
N VAL A 54 11.08 -6.22 8.07
CA VAL A 54 11.85 -6.97 7.04
C VAL A 54 13.25 -7.35 7.47
N ASN A 55 13.71 -6.80 8.60
CA ASN A 55 14.92 -7.27 9.28
C ASN A 55 14.81 -8.73 9.73
N ASN A 56 13.59 -9.20 10.03
CA ASN A 56 13.36 -10.51 10.62
C ASN A 56 12.40 -11.39 9.80
N ASN A 57 11.52 -10.79 8.99
CA ASN A 57 10.38 -11.47 8.36
C ASN A 57 10.30 -11.19 6.86
N SER A 58 9.73 -12.14 6.11
CA SER A 58 9.48 -11.94 4.67
C SER A 58 8.14 -11.23 4.44
N MET A 59 8.12 -10.31 3.48
CA MET A 59 6.90 -9.69 2.96
C MET A 59 5.87 -10.73 2.50
N LEU A 60 6.32 -11.88 1.99
CA LEU A 60 5.44 -12.91 1.42
C LEU A 60 4.46 -13.50 2.43
N ASN A 61 4.72 -13.39 3.73
CA ASN A 61 3.82 -13.87 4.77
C ASN A 61 2.43 -13.21 4.68
N VAL A 62 2.36 -11.96 4.23
CA VAL A 62 1.08 -11.24 4.04
C VAL A 62 0.18 -11.96 3.04
N GLY A 63 0.76 -12.51 1.97
CA GLY A 63 0.02 -13.19 0.91
C GLY A 63 -0.41 -14.63 1.25
N LYS A 64 -0.08 -15.13 2.45
CA LYS A 64 -0.39 -16.49 2.89
C LYS A 64 -1.77 -16.64 3.54
N TYR A 65 -2.45 -15.54 3.83
CA TYR A 65 -3.73 -15.55 4.52
C TYR A 65 -4.87 -15.13 3.58
N THR A 66 -5.86 -16.00 3.45
CA THR A 66 -7.07 -15.75 2.65
C THR A 66 -8.32 -15.95 3.50
N LEU A 67 -9.43 -15.33 3.14
CA LEU A 67 -10.71 -15.54 3.81
C LEU A 67 -11.30 -16.90 3.40
N ALA A 68 -11.74 -17.69 4.37
CA ALA A 68 -12.37 -18.99 4.13
C ALA A 68 -13.59 -18.86 3.21
N ASP A 69 -14.37 -17.79 3.40
CA ASP A 69 -15.52 -17.47 2.58
C ASP A 69 -15.10 -16.53 1.43
N GLY A 70 -15.12 -17.06 0.21
CA GLY A 70 -14.85 -16.29 -1.00
C GLY A 70 -13.38 -16.19 -1.42
N GLY A 71 -12.42 -16.60 -0.57
CA GLY A 71 -11.00 -16.73 -0.95
C GLY A 71 -10.25 -15.40 -1.18
N GLY A 72 -10.84 -14.26 -0.83
CA GLY A 72 -10.18 -12.96 -0.91
C GLY A 72 -9.00 -12.84 0.06
N ASN A 73 -8.09 -11.88 -0.16
CA ASN A 73 -6.96 -11.68 0.75
C ASN A 73 -7.43 -11.27 2.15
N ALA A 74 -6.80 -11.82 3.19
CA ALA A 74 -7.02 -11.34 4.55
C ALA A 74 -6.47 -9.91 4.73
N PHE A 75 -5.39 -9.58 4.01
CA PHE A 75 -4.70 -8.29 4.03
C PHE A 75 -4.81 -7.55 2.70
N ASP A 76 -4.96 -6.23 2.73
CA ASP A 76 -5.14 -5.39 1.53
C ASP A 76 -3.91 -4.53 1.23
N VAL A 77 -3.16 -4.16 2.28
CA VAL A 77 -1.92 -3.37 2.20
C VAL A 77 -0.82 -4.04 3.02
N ALA A 78 0.36 -4.18 2.43
CA ALA A 78 1.59 -4.59 3.10
C ALA A 78 2.55 -3.40 3.18
N VAL A 79 3.21 -3.20 4.31
CA VAL A 79 4.17 -2.11 4.52
C VAL A 79 5.54 -2.69 4.83
N ILE A 80 6.53 -2.38 3.99
CA ILE A 80 7.94 -2.69 4.22
C ILE A 80 8.44 -1.77 5.35
N PHE A 81 8.74 -2.34 6.51
CA PHE A 81 9.20 -1.59 7.67
C PHE A 81 10.67 -1.91 8.00
N ALA A 82 11.60 -0.95 7.90
CA ALA A 82 11.44 0.40 7.33
C ALA A 82 12.74 0.94 6.72
N ALA A 83 12.60 1.80 5.71
CA ALA A 83 13.66 2.71 5.28
C ALA A 83 13.88 3.83 6.31
N ASN A 84 14.93 4.63 6.12
CA ASN A 84 15.32 5.67 7.07
C ASN A 84 15.54 7.03 6.40
N ILE A 85 15.22 8.11 7.13
CA ILE A 85 15.80 9.43 6.88
C ILE A 85 17.10 9.56 7.68
N ASN A 86 18.23 9.58 6.98
CA ASN A 86 19.55 9.78 7.55
C ASN A 86 20.03 11.22 7.35
N TYR A 87 21.15 11.59 7.97
CA TYR A 87 21.76 12.91 7.89
C TYR A 87 23.27 12.81 7.62
N ASP A 88 23.73 13.44 6.56
CA ASP A 88 25.16 13.64 6.30
C ASP A 88 25.61 14.94 6.99
N THR A 89 26.49 14.80 7.97
CA THR A 89 26.99 15.92 8.78
C THR A 89 27.98 16.82 8.04
N ALA A 90 28.64 16.31 7.00
CA ALA A 90 29.59 17.08 6.20
C ALA A 90 28.86 18.03 5.24
N SER A 91 27.87 17.51 4.51
CA SER A 91 27.05 18.31 3.59
C SER A 91 25.88 19.01 4.26
N LYS A 92 25.51 18.60 5.49
CA LYS A 92 24.33 19.05 6.25
C LYS A 92 23.03 18.78 5.51
N THR A 93 22.93 17.60 4.89
CA THR A 93 21.76 17.21 4.09
C THR A 93 21.16 15.90 4.59
N ALA A 94 19.83 15.81 4.55
CA ALA A 94 19.13 14.57 4.79
C ALA A 94 19.07 13.74 3.50
N TYR A 95 19.16 12.42 3.64
CA TYR A 95 19.10 11.49 2.52
C TYR A 95 18.35 10.21 2.90
N LEU A 96 17.71 9.60 1.91
CA LEU A 96 16.99 8.35 2.07
C LEU A 96 18.00 7.21 2.17
N HIS A 97 17.85 6.38 3.19
CA HIS A 97 18.75 5.27 3.48
C HIS A 97 17.98 3.96 3.60
N PHE A 98 18.53 2.91 3.01
CA PHE A 98 18.06 1.54 3.17
C PHE A 98 19.12 0.74 3.91
N ASN A 99 18.73 0.09 5.01
CA ASN A 99 19.59 -0.95 5.56
C ASN A 99 19.64 -2.15 4.61
N GLU A 100 20.56 -3.08 4.85
CA GLU A 100 20.77 -4.24 3.97
C GLU A 100 19.53 -5.13 3.78
N ASN A 101 18.62 -5.18 4.75
CA ASN A 101 17.43 -6.01 4.70
C ASN A 101 16.33 -5.37 3.85
N VAL A 102 16.12 -4.06 4.01
CA VAL A 102 15.22 -3.27 3.15
C VAL A 102 15.74 -3.30 1.72
N GLN A 103 17.03 -3.00 1.50
CA GLN A 103 17.63 -3.06 0.17
C GLN A 103 17.44 -4.44 -0.45
N ARG A 104 17.68 -5.53 0.31
CA ARG A 104 17.47 -6.89 -0.18
C ARG A 104 16.03 -7.16 -0.61
N VAL A 105 15.02 -6.65 0.09
CA VAL A 105 13.61 -6.77 -0.35
C VAL A 105 13.35 -5.99 -1.62
N LEU A 106 13.88 -4.77 -1.72
CA LEU A 106 13.74 -3.89 -2.89
C LEU A 106 14.43 -4.49 -4.14
N ASP A 107 15.69 -4.93 -4.02
CA ASP A 107 16.44 -5.60 -5.09
C ASP A 107 15.74 -6.87 -5.58
N ASN A 108 15.02 -7.55 -4.67
CA ASN A 108 14.26 -8.75 -4.97
C ASN A 108 12.76 -8.47 -5.15
N ALA A 109 12.38 -7.27 -5.62
CA ALA A 109 10.98 -6.88 -5.83
C ALA A 109 10.19 -7.92 -6.65
N ALA A 110 10.82 -8.53 -7.67
CA ALA A 110 10.19 -9.57 -8.49
C ALA A 110 9.70 -10.79 -7.70
N THR A 111 10.35 -11.13 -6.58
CA THR A 111 10.03 -12.31 -5.76
C THR A 111 9.48 -11.98 -4.38
N GLN A 112 9.69 -10.77 -3.85
CA GLN A 112 9.21 -10.34 -2.52
C GLN A 112 8.00 -9.39 -2.57
N ILE A 113 7.81 -8.66 -3.68
CA ILE A 113 6.81 -7.59 -3.79
C ILE A 113 5.77 -7.94 -4.86
N ARG A 114 6.21 -8.26 -6.08
CA ARG A 114 5.32 -8.55 -7.21
C ARG A 114 4.31 -9.66 -6.93
N PRO A 115 4.64 -10.76 -6.21
CA PRO A 115 3.63 -11.78 -5.87
C PRO A 115 2.48 -11.23 -5.02
N LEU A 116 2.73 -10.26 -4.14
CA LEU A 116 1.69 -9.61 -3.34
C LEU A 116 0.82 -8.69 -4.21
N GLN A 117 1.47 -7.85 -5.03
CA GLN A 117 0.76 -6.94 -5.95
C GLN A 117 -0.10 -7.69 -6.98
N GLN A 118 0.36 -8.83 -7.48
CA GLN A 118 -0.41 -9.71 -8.37
C GLN A 118 -1.65 -10.30 -7.69
N LYS A 119 -1.62 -10.48 -6.36
CA LYS A 119 -2.80 -10.83 -5.56
C LYS A 119 -3.71 -9.64 -5.29
N GLY A 120 -3.34 -8.43 -5.71
CA GLY A 120 -4.08 -7.19 -5.43
C GLY A 120 -3.73 -6.53 -4.10
N ILE A 121 -2.66 -6.98 -3.41
CA ILE A 121 -2.18 -6.40 -2.17
C ILE A 121 -1.23 -5.25 -2.50
N LYS A 122 -1.56 -4.04 -2.07
CA LYS A 122 -0.68 -2.87 -2.25
C LYS A 122 0.56 -2.99 -1.38
N VAL A 123 1.72 -2.57 -1.87
CA VAL A 123 2.98 -2.59 -1.12
C VAL A 123 3.55 -1.18 -0.96
N LEU A 124 3.61 -0.72 0.28
CA LEU A 124 4.16 0.58 0.66
C LEU A 124 5.57 0.43 1.27
N LEU A 125 6.36 1.51 1.22
CA LEU A 125 7.60 1.62 1.99
C LEU A 125 7.41 2.62 3.13
N SER A 126 7.57 2.15 4.37
CA SER A 126 7.61 3.05 5.52
C SER A 126 9.00 3.67 5.66
N VAL A 127 9.03 4.93 6.08
CA VAL A 127 10.24 5.71 6.34
C VAL A 127 10.20 6.22 7.76
N LEU A 128 11.28 5.94 8.50
CA LEU A 128 11.43 6.21 9.92
C LEU A 128 12.65 7.12 10.18
N GLY A 129 12.66 7.87 11.28
CA GLY A 129 13.89 8.49 11.77
C GLY A 129 14.97 7.45 12.12
N ASN A 130 16.22 7.90 12.25
CA ASN A 130 17.35 7.00 12.53
C ASN A 130 18.42 7.63 13.44
N HIS A 131 17.96 8.34 14.46
CA HIS A 131 18.74 8.92 15.55
C HIS A 131 19.79 9.96 15.12
N GLN A 132 19.73 10.43 13.88
CA GLN A 132 20.74 11.29 13.25
C GLN A 132 20.37 12.78 13.26
N GLY A 133 19.22 13.15 13.82
CA GLY A 133 18.75 14.52 13.96
C GLY A 133 17.89 15.02 12.80
N ALA A 134 18.05 14.49 11.59
CA ALA A 134 17.14 14.77 10.49
C ALA A 134 15.83 13.99 10.64
N GLY A 135 14.71 14.67 10.45
CA GLY A 135 13.36 14.08 10.48
C GLY A 135 12.41 14.88 9.60
N PHE A 136 11.21 14.36 9.38
CA PHE A 136 10.27 14.95 8.43
C PHE A 136 9.79 16.35 8.82
N ALA A 137 9.92 16.71 10.10
CA ALA A 137 9.50 17.99 10.63
C ALA A 137 10.62 19.04 10.74
N ASN A 138 11.87 18.79 10.30
CA ASN A 138 12.96 19.78 10.45
C ASN A 138 13.78 20.11 9.19
N PHE A 139 13.28 19.86 7.98
CA PHE A 139 13.89 20.37 6.76
C PHE A 139 14.04 21.90 6.83
N PRO A 140 15.22 22.46 6.50
CA PRO A 140 15.47 23.90 6.64
C PRO A 140 14.79 24.75 5.56
N SER A 141 14.34 24.15 4.47
CA SER A 141 13.71 24.87 3.35
C SER A 141 12.82 23.96 2.50
N GLN A 142 11.90 24.56 1.74
CA GLN A 142 11.08 23.86 0.75
C GLN A 142 11.95 23.09 -0.26
N GLN A 143 13.09 23.64 -0.67
CA GLN A 143 14.00 22.98 -1.61
C GLN A 143 14.56 21.67 -1.03
N THR A 144 15.01 21.68 0.22
CA THR A 144 15.57 20.47 0.86
C THR A 144 14.50 19.40 1.14
N ALA A 145 13.29 19.82 1.54
CA ALA A 145 12.15 18.92 1.66
C ALA A 145 11.77 18.30 0.30
N SER A 146 11.76 19.11 -0.77
CA SER A 146 11.48 18.65 -2.13
C SER A 146 12.53 17.68 -2.66
N ALA A 147 13.82 17.88 -2.34
CA ALA A 147 14.89 16.96 -2.75
C ALA A 147 14.77 15.59 -2.05
N PHE A 148 14.26 15.55 -0.82
CA PHE A 148 13.95 14.27 -0.16
C PHE A 148 12.68 13.64 -0.73
N ALA A 149 11.65 14.44 -1.05
CA ALA A 149 10.46 13.96 -1.76
C ALA A 149 10.80 13.30 -3.10
N GLU A 150 11.78 13.85 -3.84
CA GLU A 150 12.27 13.28 -5.09
C GLU A 150 12.89 11.89 -4.88
N GLN A 151 13.77 11.73 -3.87
CA GLN A 151 14.34 10.43 -3.52
C GLN A 151 13.27 9.39 -3.18
N LEU A 152 12.21 9.79 -2.47
CA LEU A 152 11.08 8.92 -2.15
C LEU A 152 10.31 8.50 -3.42
N SER A 153 9.95 9.46 -4.27
CA SER A 153 9.23 9.15 -5.52
C SER A 153 10.05 8.33 -6.50
N ASP A 154 11.35 8.59 -6.60
CA ASP A 154 12.27 7.83 -7.45
C ASP A 154 12.35 6.38 -6.97
N THR A 155 12.43 6.16 -5.65
CA THR A 155 12.40 4.81 -5.06
C THR A 155 11.09 4.09 -5.38
N VAL A 156 9.95 4.78 -5.24
CA VAL A 156 8.64 4.20 -5.58
C VAL A 156 8.58 3.80 -7.06
N ALA A 157 9.09 4.64 -7.96
CA ALA A 157 9.13 4.37 -9.38
C ALA A 157 10.09 3.22 -9.74
N GLU A 158 11.30 3.23 -9.21
CA GLU A 158 12.36 2.25 -9.47
C GLU A 158 11.93 0.84 -9.07
N TYR A 159 11.42 0.67 -7.85
CA TYR A 159 11.03 -0.63 -7.32
C TYR A 159 9.55 -0.98 -7.60
N GLY A 160 8.81 -0.08 -8.27
CA GLY A 160 7.41 -0.28 -8.61
C GLY A 160 6.53 -0.49 -7.38
N LEU A 161 6.68 0.36 -6.37
CA LEU A 161 5.88 0.35 -5.16
C LEU A 161 4.54 1.05 -5.37
N ASP A 162 3.61 0.85 -4.44
CA ASP A 162 2.28 1.46 -4.46
C ASP A 162 2.23 2.78 -3.67
N GLY A 163 3.26 3.11 -2.89
CA GLY A 163 3.31 4.35 -2.12
C GLY A 163 4.34 4.37 -0.99
N VAL A 164 4.22 5.40 -0.16
CA VAL A 164 5.09 5.67 1.00
C VAL A 164 4.23 5.83 2.26
N ASP A 165 4.81 5.39 3.37
CA ASP A 165 4.29 5.61 4.71
C ASP A 165 5.28 6.46 5.54
N PHE A 166 4.77 7.43 6.29
CA PHE A 166 5.58 8.26 7.18
C PHE A 166 5.41 7.88 8.65
N ASP A 167 6.53 7.57 9.31
CA ASP A 167 6.60 7.29 10.73
C ASP A 167 7.64 8.20 11.41
N ASP A 168 7.19 9.27 12.05
CA ASP A 168 8.06 10.29 12.66
C ASP A 168 8.50 9.94 14.09
N GLU A 169 8.96 8.71 14.27
CA GLU A 169 9.68 8.28 15.46
C GLU A 169 11.20 8.28 15.23
N TYR A 170 11.96 8.34 16.32
CA TYR A 170 13.42 8.18 16.34
C TYR A 170 14.26 9.14 15.50
N ALA A 171 13.71 10.26 14.99
CA ALA A 171 14.54 11.27 14.31
C ALA A 171 15.61 11.87 15.23
N GLU A 172 15.31 12.00 16.54
CA GLU A 172 16.16 12.66 17.56
C GLU A 172 16.57 14.08 17.17
N TYR A 173 15.56 14.88 16.80
CA TYR A 173 15.70 16.29 16.44
C TYR A 173 16.66 17.05 17.37
N GLY A 174 17.66 17.70 16.78
CA GLY A 174 18.74 18.38 17.51
C GLY A 174 20.09 17.65 17.47
N ASN A 175 20.08 16.32 17.29
CA ASN A 175 21.32 15.57 17.11
C ASN A 175 22.11 16.09 15.91
N ASN A 176 23.43 15.95 15.97
CA ASN A 176 24.35 16.41 14.92
C ASN A 176 24.22 17.91 14.57
N GLY A 177 23.67 18.72 15.49
CA GLY A 177 23.46 20.15 15.29
C GLY A 177 22.31 20.49 14.31
N THR A 178 21.41 19.54 14.08
CA THR A 178 20.18 19.78 13.30
C THR A 178 19.22 20.70 14.06
N ALA A 179 18.30 21.33 13.33
CA ALA A 179 17.27 22.17 13.94
C ALA A 179 16.19 21.32 14.64
N GLN A 180 15.49 21.92 15.60
CA GLN A 180 14.24 21.38 16.13
C GLN A 180 13.13 21.43 15.06
N PRO A 181 12.02 20.68 15.25
CA PRO A 181 10.89 20.71 14.33
C PRO A 181 10.38 22.13 14.06
N ASN A 182 10.04 22.40 12.81
CA ASN A 182 9.48 23.67 12.33
C ASN A 182 8.15 23.43 11.60
N ASP A 183 7.34 24.49 11.46
CA ASP A 183 5.95 24.36 11.00
C ASP A 183 5.82 24.04 9.50
N SER A 184 6.87 24.30 8.70
CA SER A 184 6.78 24.23 7.24
C SER A 184 7.35 22.96 6.63
N SER A 185 8.29 22.31 7.31
CA SER A 185 9.06 21.17 6.81
C SER A 185 8.17 20.06 6.24
N PHE A 186 7.23 19.56 7.04
CA PHE A 186 6.42 18.42 6.64
C PHE A 186 5.38 18.79 5.56
N VAL A 187 4.82 19.99 5.65
CA VAL A 187 3.94 20.55 4.61
C VAL A 187 4.66 20.63 3.26
N HIS A 188 5.89 21.14 3.24
CA HIS A 188 6.70 21.20 2.03
C HIS A 188 7.02 19.81 1.46
N LEU A 189 7.42 18.87 2.33
CA LEU A 189 7.75 17.51 1.96
C LEU A 189 6.55 16.81 1.29
N VAL A 190 5.41 16.79 1.95
CA VAL A 190 4.23 16.06 1.47
C VAL A 190 3.61 16.73 0.24
N THR A 191 3.63 18.06 0.18
CA THR A 191 3.19 18.80 -1.02
C THR A 191 4.03 18.41 -2.24
N ALA A 192 5.37 18.37 -2.09
CA ALA A 192 6.26 17.97 -3.17
C ALA A 192 6.07 16.50 -3.55
N LEU A 193 5.98 15.61 -2.56
CA LEU A 193 5.81 14.18 -2.79
C LEU A 193 4.51 13.86 -3.52
N ARG A 194 3.38 14.46 -3.09
CA ARG A 194 2.09 14.30 -3.78
C ARG A 194 2.14 14.81 -5.22
N ALA A 195 2.88 15.87 -5.50
CA ALA A 195 3.07 16.37 -6.86
C ALA A 195 3.89 15.39 -7.73
N ASN A 196 4.90 14.74 -7.16
CA ASN A 196 5.76 13.79 -7.87
C ASN A 196 5.06 12.45 -8.16
N MET A 197 4.18 11.99 -7.27
CA MET A 197 3.49 10.70 -7.38
C MET A 197 1.98 10.80 -7.09
N PRO A 198 1.20 11.52 -7.93
CA PRO A 198 -0.19 11.87 -7.64
C PRO A 198 -1.12 10.65 -7.55
N ASP A 199 -0.77 9.53 -8.17
CA ASP A 199 -1.53 8.28 -8.25
C ASP A 199 -1.12 7.23 -7.21
N LYS A 200 -0.14 7.54 -6.35
CA LYS A 200 0.40 6.63 -5.33
C LYS A 200 -0.17 6.90 -3.96
N VAL A 201 -0.12 5.90 -3.10
CA VAL A 201 -0.55 6.00 -1.71
C VAL A 201 0.44 6.83 -0.91
N ILE A 202 -0.05 7.76 -0.09
CA ILE A 202 0.71 8.41 0.98
C ILE A 202 -0.04 8.17 2.28
N SER A 203 0.58 7.47 3.23
CA SER A 203 0.01 7.22 4.55
C SER A 203 0.81 7.86 5.68
N LEU A 204 0.15 8.02 6.84
CA LEU A 204 0.72 8.60 8.03
C LEU A 204 0.50 7.70 9.26
N TYR A 205 1.58 7.25 9.86
CA TYR A 205 1.59 6.76 11.24
C TYR A 205 1.43 7.97 12.17
N ASN A 206 0.28 8.09 12.84
CA ASN A 206 -0.14 9.33 13.51
C ASN A 206 0.59 9.56 14.85
N ILE A 207 1.89 9.81 14.76
CA ILE A 207 2.81 10.08 15.87
C ILE A 207 3.89 11.09 15.46
N GLY A 208 4.60 11.60 16.46
CA GLY A 208 5.77 12.45 16.24
C GLY A 208 5.44 13.90 15.88
N PRO A 209 6.46 14.78 15.86
CA PRO A 209 6.31 16.18 15.50
C PRO A 209 5.61 16.44 14.16
N ALA A 210 5.84 15.62 13.13
CA ALA A 210 5.27 15.77 11.79
C ALA A 210 3.74 15.62 11.79
N ALA A 211 3.19 14.65 12.53
CA ALA A 211 1.75 14.38 12.56
C ALA A 211 0.91 15.54 13.13
N THR A 212 1.53 16.50 13.81
CA THR A 212 0.86 17.71 14.36
C THR A 212 1.11 18.98 13.52
N ARG A 213 1.86 18.88 12.41
CA ARG A 213 2.29 20.01 11.56
C ARG A 213 1.81 19.83 10.12
N LEU A 214 0.50 19.71 9.98
CA LEU A 214 -0.17 19.45 8.71
C LEU A 214 -0.61 20.72 7.97
N SER A 215 -0.39 21.91 8.55
CA SER A 215 -0.77 23.16 7.91
C SER A 215 0.31 24.23 8.05
N TYR A 216 0.62 24.91 6.95
CA TYR A 216 1.57 26.01 6.89
C TYR A 216 1.28 26.91 5.69
N GLY A 217 1.39 28.23 5.88
CA GLY A 217 1.28 29.20 4.78
C GLY A 217 -0.07 29.18 4.03
N GLY A 218 -1.16 28.75 4.69
CA GLY A 218 -2.49 28.62 4.09
C GLY A 218 -2.71 27.31 3.30
N VAL A 219 -1.74 26.39 3.32
CA VAL A 219 -1.86 25.05 2.76
C VAL A 219 -2.09 24.06 3.92
N ASP A 220 -3.09 23.19 3.78
CA ASP A 220 -3.34 22.05 4.67
C ASP A 220 -3.13 20.76 3.87
N ILE A 221 -2.20 19.91 4.32
CA ILE A 221 -1.85 18.65 3.65
C ILE A 221 -2.71 17.47 4.13
N SER A 222 -3.65 17.66 5.07
CA SER A 222 -4.47 16.56 5.60
C SER A 222 -5.17 15.78 4.50
N GLY A 223 -5.81 16.48 3.55
CA GLY A 223 -6.50 15.86 2.42
C GLY A 223 -5.58 15.29 1.32
N THR A 224 -4.26 15.37 1.49
CA THR A 224 -3.28 14.77 0.57
C THR A 224 -2.92 13.34 0.95
N PHE A 225 -3.23 12.90 2.17
CA PHE A 225 -3.00 11.52 2.62
C PHE A 225 -4.16 10.63 2.19
N ASP A 226 -3.85 9.39 1.84
CA ASP A 226 -4.84 8.36 1.55
C ASP A 226 -5.29 7.65 2.84
N TYR A 227 -4.38 7.50 3.80
CA TYR A 227 -4.63 6.82 5.07
C TYR A 227 -3.90 7.48 6.24
N ALA A 228 -4.48 7.37 7.43
CA ALA A 228 -3.77 7.62 8.68
C ALA A 228 -4.24 6.66 9.79
N TRP A 229 -3.34 6.27 10.67
CA TRP A 229 -3.61 5.22 11.65
C TRP A 229 -3.01 5.48 13.03
N ASN A 230 -3.67 4.90 14.04
CA ASN A 230 -3.24 4.90 15.43
C ASN A 230 -1.87 4.23 15.57
N PRO A 231 -0.90 4.86 16.26
CA PRO A 231 0.43 4.27 16.46
C PRO A 231 0.56 3.36 17.69
N TYR A 232 -0.50 3.23 18.50
CA TYR A 232 -0.41 2.56 19.80
C TYR A 232 -1.07 1.17 19.76
N TYR A 233 -0.27 0.13 19.56
CA TYR A 233 -0.76 -1.24 19.45
C TYR A 233 -1.55 -1.72 20.69
N GLY A 234 -2.65 -2.42 20.44
CA GLY A 234 -3.58 -2.90 21.46
C GLY A 234 -4.59 -1.84 21.93
N THR A 235 -4.66 -0.69 21.26
CA THR A 235 -5.50 0.43 21.70
C THR A 235 -6.46 0.93 20.61
N TRP A 236 -7.36 1.82 21.02
CA TRP A 236 -8.24 2.59 20.14
C TRP A 236 -7.95 4.09 20.33
N GLN A 237 -7.44 4.74 19.29
CA GLN A 237 -7.21 6.18 19.28
C GLN A 237 -7.46 6.73 17.89
N VAL A 238 -8.52 7.53 17.74
CA VAL A 238 -8.86 8.15 16.45
C VAL A 238 -7.75 9.12 16.05
N PRO A 239 -7.12 8.98 14.87
CA PRO A 239 -6.13 9.94 14.39
C PRO A 239 -6.73 11.35 14.27
N GLY A 240 -6.04 12.35 14.80
CA GLY A 240 -6.49 13.74 14.85
C GLY A 240 -6.30 14.53 13.54
N ILE A 241 -6.39 13.84 12.39
CA ILE A 241 -6.21 14.40 11.05
C ILE A 241 -7.57 14.54 10.35
N ALA A 242 -7.74 15.58 9.53
CA ALA A 242 -8.98 15.88 8.82
C ALA A 242 -9.20 14.96 7.59
N LEU A 243 -9.27 13.66 7.83
CA LEU A 243 -9.63 12.64 6.84
C LEU A 243 -11.02 12.04 7.14
N PRO A 244 -11.77 11.60 6.11
CA PRO A 244 -12.98 10.82 6.31
C PRO A 244 -12.67 9.50 7.05
N LYS A 245 -13.64 9.01 7.83
CA LYS A 245 -13.50 7.74 8.59
C LYS A 245 -13.08 6.54 7.73
N ALA A 246 -13.49 6.53 6.44
CA ALA A 246 -13.12 5.48 5.49
C ALA A 246 -11.60 5.35 5.28
N GLN A 247 -10.83 6.38 5.62
CA GLN A 247 -9.37 6.47 5.45
C GLN A 247 -8.61 6.42 6.80
N LEU A 248 -9.32 6.20 7.91
CA LEU A 248 -8.74 6.23 9.25
C LEU A 248 -8.78 4.85 9.90
N SER A 249 -7.68 4.50 10.59
CA SER A 249 -7.62 3.35 11.50
C SER A 249 -7.43 3.81 12.94
N PRO A 250 -8.49 3.93 13.74
CA PRO A 250 -8.34 4.15 15.19
C PRO A 250 -7.81 2.92 15.92
N ALA A 251 -8.06 1.72 15.39
CA ALA A 251 -7.52 0.49 15.91
C ALA A 251 -6.08 0.28 15.43
N ALA A 252 -5.23 -0.25 16.30
CA ALA A 252 -3.90 -0.74 15.95
C ALA A 252 -3.59 -1.98 16.78
N VAL A 253 -3.06 -3.03 16.16
CA VAL A 253 -2.70 -4.28 16.84
C VAL A 253 -1.35 -4.81 16.38
N GLU A 254 -0.63 -5.45 17.31
CA GLU A 254 0.57 -6.22 17.02
C GLU A 254 0.21 -7.71 17.00
N ILE A 255 0.38 -8.37 15.84
CA ILE A 255 0.04 -9.78 15.65
C ILE A 255 0.99 -10.64 16.49
N GLY A 256 0.43 -11.64 17.18
CA GLY A 256 1.19 -12.50 18.09
C GLY A 256 1.52 -11.90 19.46
N ARG A 257 1.18 -10.62 19.71
CA ARG A 257 1.35 -9.96 21.02
C ARG A 257 0.07 -9.39 21.59
N THR A 258 -0.72 -8.67 20.78
CA THR A 258 -2.04 -8.20 21.18
C THR A 258 -2.96 -9.42 21.34
N SER A 259 -3.69 -9.51 22.44
CA SER A 259 -4.57 -10.67 22.66
C SER A 259 -5.64 -10.76 21.56
N GLN A 260 -6.01 -11.97 21.15
CA GLN A 260 -7.06 -12.21 20.15
C GLN A 260 -8.39 -11.55 20.53
N ASN A 261 -8.73 -11.54 21.83
CA ASN A 261 -9.92 -10.87 22.33
C ASN A 261 -9.87 -9.35 22.12
N THR A 262 -8.71 -8.74 22.36
CA THR A 262 -8.49 -7.31 22.10
C THR A 262 -8.55 -7.02 20.59
N ALA A 263 -7.90 -7.84 19.76
CA ALA A 263 -7.90 -7.67 18.32
C ALA A 263 -9.32 -7.76 17.74
N ALA A 264 -10.10 -8.77 18.14
CA ALA A 264 -11.50 -8.91 17.77
C ALA A 264 -12.35 -7.72 18.26
N GLY A 265 -12.18 -7.30 19.52
CA GLY A 265 -12.89 -6.15 20.07
C GLY A 265 -12.63 -4.85 19.31
N LEU A 266 -11.38 -4.59 18.93
CA LEU A 266 -11.00 -3.43 18.12
C LEU A 266 -11.51 -3.53 16.68
N ALA A 267 -11.50 -4.72 16.09
CA ALA A 267 -12.00 -4.97 14.74
C ALA A 267 -13.52 -4.74 14.68
N ARG A 268 -14.26 -5.27 15.65
CA ARG A 268 -15.70 -5.02 15.80
C ARG A 268 -16.01 -3.53 15.93
N ARG A 269 -15.26 -2.83 16.80
CA ARG A 269 -15.42 -1.38 16.99
C ARG A 269 -15.12 -0.59 15.71
N THR A 270 -14.17 -1.06 14.89
CA THR A 270 -13.85 -0.45 13.59
C THR A 270 -15.08 -0.48 12.67
N VAL A 271 -15.76 -1.63 12.58
CA VAL A 271 -16.98 -1.78 11.79
C VAL A 271 -18.15 -0.99 12.40
N ASP A 272 -18.40 -1.13 13.70
CA ASP A 272 -19.52 -0.49 14.40
C ASP A 272 -19.48 1.04 14.31
N GLU A 273 -18.29 1.64 14.39
CA GLU A 273 -18.10 3.09 14.31
C GLU A 273 -17.90 3.62 12.87
N GLY A 274 -17.91 2.73 11.87
CA GLY A 274 -17.83 3.07 10.45
C GLY A 274 -16.46 3.55 9.98
N TYR A 275 -15.38 3.04 10.58
CA TYR A 275 -14.01 3.29 10.13
C TYR A 275 -13.62 2.30 9.03
N GLY A 276 -12.86 2.78 8.05
CA GLY A 276 -12.56 2.03 6.83
C GLY A 276 -11.17 1.40 6.80
N VAL A 277 -10.38 1.51 7.86
CA VAL A 277 -9.03 0.93 7.93
C VAL A 277 -8.83 0.22 9.26
N TYR A 278 -8.07 -0.89 9.25
CA TYR A 278 -7.65 -1.65 10.41
C TYR A 278 -6.15 -1.96 10.32
N LEU A 279 -5.36 -1.31 11.19
CA LEU A 279 -3.91 -1.44 11.21
C LEU A 279 -3.46 -2.67 12.00
N THR A 280 -2.59 -3.47 11.40
CA THR A 280 -1.85 -4.54 12.06
C THR A 280 -0.34 -4.40 11.84
N TYR A 281 0.45 -4.90 12.78
CA TYR A 281 1.91 -4.84 12.77
C TYR A 281 2.54 -6.17 13.15
N ASN A 282 3.75 -6.38 12.62
CA ASN A 282 4.67 -7.48 12.94
C ASN A 282 4.14 -8.88 12.63
N LEU A 283 3.47 -9.04 11.48
CA LEU A 283 3.17 -10.38 10.97
C LEU A 283 4.47 -11.13 10.66
N ASP A 284 4.69 -12.26 11.32
CA ASP A 284 5.89 -13.09 11.17
C ASP A 284 5.66 -14.30 10.25
N GLY A 285 6.66 -15.19 10.18
CA GLY A 285 6.60 -16.43 9.39
C GLY A 285 5.90 -17.62 10.06
N SER A 286 5.39 -17.45 11.28
CA SER A 286 4.68 -18.51 11.99
C SER A 286 3.25 -18.65 11.48
N ASP A 287 2.57 -19.75 11.82
CA ASP A 287 1.13 -19.84 11.60
C ASP A 287 0.40 -18.90 12.58
N ARG A 288 -0.10 -17.79 12.04
CA ARG A 288 -0.88 -16.77 12.74
C ARG A 288 -2.36 -16.86 12.42
N SER A 289 -2.86 -17.99 11.90
CA SER A 289 -4.26 -18.13 11.47
C SER A 289 -5.24 -17.69 12.55
N ALA A 290 -5.03 -18.10 13.80
CA ALA A 290 -5.90 -17.73 14.92
C ALA A 290 -5.89 -16.22 15.22
N ASP A 291 -4.73 -15.57 15.13
CA ASP A 291 -4.59 -14.13 15.34
C ASP A 291 -5.22 -13.33 14.20
N VAL A 292 -5.03 -13.79 12.95
CA VAL A 292 -5.63 -13.18 11.76
C VAL A 292 -7.15 -13.35 11.77
N SER A 293 -7.62 -14.57 12.03
CA SER A 293 -9.03 -14.90 12.22
C SER A 293 -9.74 -14.05 13.25
N ALA A 294 -9.03 -13.64 14.32
CA ALA A 294 -9.62 -12.84 15.39
C ALA A 294 -10.17 -11.51 14.86
N PHE A 295 -9.50 -10.86 13.90
CA PHE A 295 -10.02 -9.63 13.29
C PHE A 295 -10.81 -9.91 12.01
N THR A 296 -10.46 -10.89 11.16
CA THR A 296 -11.19 -11.10 9.90
C THR A 296 -12.64 -11.51 10.12
N ARG A 297 -12.95 -12.25 11.18
CA ARG A 297 -14.33 -12.57 11.56
C ARG A 297 -15.18 -11.33 11.78
N GLU A 298 -14.61 -10.32 12.41
CA GLU A 298 -15.34 -9.10 12.78
C GLU A 298 -15.38 -8.12 11.60
N LEU A 299 -14.27 -7.99 10.86
CA LEU A 299 -14.20 -7.07 9.71
C LEU A 299 -15.00 -7.57 8.50
N TYR A 300 -15.00 -8.88 8.26
CA TYR A 300 -15.44 -9.48 6.99
C TYR A 300 -16.45 -10.63 7.16
N GLY A 301 -16.76 -11.03 8.41
CA GLY A 301 -17.64 -12.17 8.66
C GLY A 301 -17.02 -13.52 8.30
N SER A 302 -15.69 -13.62 8.16
CA SER A 302 -15.02 -14.85 7.71
C SER A 302 -13.72 -15.14 8.48
N GLU A 303 -13.46 -16.41 8.73
CA GLU A 303 -12.18 -16.89 9.28
C GLU A 303 -11.04 -16.74 8.26
N ALA A 304 -9.80 -16.68 8.73
CA ALA A 304 -8.63 -16.71 7.86
C ALA A 304 -8.08 -18.14 7.71
N VAL A 305 -7.61 -18.45 6.51
CA VAL A 305 -6.94 -19.71 6.16
C VAL A 305 -5.50 -19.40 5.76
N TYR A 306 -4.56 -20.04 6.44
CA TYR A 306 -3.14 -19.98 6.13
C TYR A 306 -2.73 -21.00 5.08
N THR A 307 -1.98 -20.56 4.08
CA THR A 307 -1.31 -21.40 3.09
C THR A 307 0.20 -21.18 3.19
N PRO A 308 0.98 -22.20 3.59
CA PRO A 308 2.42 -22.06 3.85
C PRO A 308 3.25 -21.72 2.61
#